data_AF-A0AAD4PEG4-F1
#
_entry.id   AF-A0AAD4PEG4-F1
#
_cell.length_a   1.000
_cell.length_b   1.000
_cell.length_c   1.000
_cell.angle_alpha   90.00
_cell.angle_beta   90.00
_cell.angle_gamma   90.00
#
_symmetry.space_group_name_H-M   'P 1'
#
loop_
_entity.id
_entity.type
_entity.pdbx_description
1 polymer ?
#
loop_
_entity_poly.entity_id
_entity_poly.type
_entity_poly.pdbx_seq_one_letter_code
_entity_poly.pdbx_strand_id
1 'polypeptide(L)'
;MQMKSLQVHGEVTSLDVDVFDHEKMFIDRILNPLIQKLSHLKVVMEHITTKDAIDFILSCDERFVAPTIAPQHLVLNKNALFQGGLQPYNYCLPALKREIHRHEIISTVTSGSKRFFLRTDSAPHERKKNE
;
A
#
# COMPACT_ATOMS: atom_id res chain seq x y z
N MET A 1 1.45 14.94 26.12
CA MET A 1 1.43 13.54 25.63
C MET A 1 1.63 13.56 24.12
N GLN A 2 2.64 12.86 23.61
CA GLN A 2 2.84 12.72 22.17
C GLN A 2 1.75 11.80 21.63
N MET A 3 0.89 12.31 20.74
CA MET A 3 -0.10 11.47 20.05
C MET A 3 0.65 10.44 19.21
N LYS A 4 0.46 9.15 19.54
CA LYS A 4 0.99 8.03 18.77
C LYS A 4 0.06 7.71 17.59
N SER A 5 0.63 7.38 16.44
CA SER A 5 -0.11 6.88 15.28
C SER A 5 -0.08 5.35 15.24
N LEU A 6 -1.16 4.75 14.74
CA LEU A 6 -1.19 3.34 14.34
C LEU A 6 -0.63 3.23 12.91
N GLN A 7 0.40 2.42 12.70
CA GLN A 7 0.91 2.10 11.36
C GLN A 7 0.42 0.72 10.96
N VAL A 8 -0.17 0.60 9.78
CA VAL A 8 -0.78 -0.67 9.33
C VAL A 8 -0.16 -1.14 8.03
N HIS A 9 0.29 -2.40 8.03
CA HIS A 9 0.44 -3.20 6.82
C HIS A 9 -0.96 -3.63 6.39
N GLY A 10 -1.52 -2.95 5.39
CA GLY A 10 -2.94 -3.02 5.08
C GLY A 10 -3.33 -4.20 4.19
N GLU A 11 -3.08 -5.44 4.60
CA GLU A 11 -3.49 -6.66 3.89
C GLU A 11 -4.24 -7.62 4.81
N VAL A 12 -5.28 -8.28 4.30
CA VAL A 12 -5.80 -9.51 4.92
C VAL A 12 -4.87 -10.67 4.56
N THR A 13 -4.94 -11.77 5.33
CA THR A 13 -4.15 -12.98 5.08
C THR A 13 -5.02 -14.21 4.83
N SER A 14 -6.30 -13.99 4.55
CA SER A 14 -7.29 -15.04 4.35
C SER A 14 -7.01 -15.81 3.06
N LEU A 15 -6.96 -17.14 3.15
CA LEU A 15 -6.60 -18.04 2.04
C LEU A 15 -7.62 -18.06 0.90
N ASP A 16 -8.85 -17.61 1.15
CA ASP A 16 -9.94 -17.48 0.19
C ASP A 16 -9.88 -16.18 -0.63
N VAL A 17 -8.94 -15.27 -0.32
CA VAL A 17 -8.77 -14.00 -1.02
C VAL A 17 -7.49 -14.07 -1.87
N ASP A 18 -7.60 -13.67 -3.13
CA ASP A 18 -6.45 -13.54 -4.03
C ASP A 18 -5.46 -12.48 -3.50
N VAL A 19 -4.17 -12.75 -3.59
CA VAL A 19 -3.10 -11.87 -3.07
C VAL A 19 -3.14 -10.46 -3.66
N PHE A 20 -3.65 -10.28 -4.89
CA PHE A 20 -3.79 -8.97 -5.50
C PHE A 20 -4.98 -8.17 -4.93
N ASP A 21 -5.91 -8.82 -4.22
CA ASP A 21 -7.10 -8.23 -3.61
C ASP A 21 -6.96 -8.05 -2.08
N HIS A 22 -5.88 -8.53 -1.46
CA HIS A 22 -5.65 -8.44 -0.01
C HIS A 22 -5.73 -7.02 0.54
N GLU A 23 -5.19 -6.04 -0.19
CA GLU A 23 -5.20 -4.63 0.22
C GLU A 23 -6.61 -4.04 0.22
N LYS A 24 -7.36 -4.27 -0.85
CA LYS A 24 -8.76 -3.82 -0.96
C LYS A 24 -9.62 -4.47 0.12
N MET A 25 -9.46 -5.77 0.35
CA MET A 25 -10.22 -6.49 1.38
C MET A 25 -9.87 -6.00 2.79
N PHE A 26 -8.63 -5.59 3.06
CA PHE A 26 -8.27 -4.97 4.33
C PHE A 26 -8.98 -3.64 4.53
N ILE A 27 -9.04 -2.80 3.50
CA ILE A 27 -9.76 -1.52 3.54
C ILE A 27 -11.22 -1.77 3.89
N ASP A 28 -11.89 -2.64 3.14
CA ASP A 28 -13.32 -2.88 3.24
C ASP A 28 -13.70 -3.53 4.58
N ARG A 29 -12.94 -4.54 5.02
CA ARG A 29 -13.30 -5.37 6.18
C ARG A 29 -12.75 -4.86 7.51
N ILE A 30 -11.66 -4.09 7.49
CA ILE A 30 -10.90 -3.75 8.71
C ILE A 30 -10.73 -2.25 8.86
N LEU A 31 -10.06 -1.60 7.90
CA LEU A 31 -9.61 -0.22 8.09
C LEU A 31 -10.76 0.78 8.10
N ASN A 32 -11.69 0.67 7.15
CA ASN A 32 -12.86 1.55 7.10
C ASN A 32 -13.74 1.40 8.37
N PRO A 33 -14.12 0.18 8.82
CA PRO A 33 -14.80 0.01 10.11
C PRO A 33 -14.02 0.58 11.31
N LEU A 34 -12.69 0.41 11.34
CA LEU A 34 -11.85 0.92 12.42
C LEU A 34 -11.89 2.45 12.49
N ILE A 35 -11.76 3.13 11.36
CA ILE A 35 -11.78 4.60 11.29
C ILE A 35 -13.17 5.14 11.63
N GLN A 36 -14.25 4.47 11.21
CA GLN A 36 -15.61 4.85 11.61
C GLN A 36 -15.82 4.73 13.12
N LYS A 37 -15.26 3.70 13.75
CA LYS A 37 -15.38 3.47 15.20
C LYS A 37 -14.49 4.41 16.01
N LEU A 38 -13.30 4.74 15.50
CA LEU A 38 -12.28 5.54 16.18
C LEU A 38 -11.85 6.73 15.29
N SER A 39 -12.77 7.65 15.05
CA SER A 39 -12.61 8.76 14.08
C SER A 39 -11.43 9.71 14.35
N HIS A 40 -10.89 9.72 15.57
CA HIS A 40 -9.73 10.53 15.95
C HIS A 40 -8.41 9.72 16.05
N LEU A 41 -8.45 8.42 15.75
CA LEU A 41 -7.24 7.61 15.70
C LEU A 41 -6.40 8.02 14.49
N LYS A 42 -5.15 8.42 14.72
CA LYS A 42 -4.20 8.66 13.64
C LYS A 42 -3.72 7.33 13.07
N VAL A 43 -3.94 7.10 11.79
CA VAL A 43 -3.54 5.90 11.07
C VAL A 43 -2.63 6.27 9.89
N VAL A 44 -1.53 5.54 9.76
CA VAL A 44 -0.73 5.51 8.54
C VAL A 44 -0.95 4.16 7.86
N MET A 45 -1.53 4.18 6.66
CA MET A 45 -1.61 3.00 5.80
C MET A 45 -0.31 2.88 5.02
N GLU A 46 0.52 1.91 5.40
CA GLU A 46 1.86 1.81 4.85
C GLU A 46 1.85 1.30 3.40
N HIS A 47 2.83 1.74 2.61
CA HIS A 47 3.21 1.23 1.28
C HIS A 47 2.01 0.83 0.41
N ILE A 48 1.08 1.76 0.20
CA ILE A 48 -0.15 1.50 -0.57
C ILE A 48 0.17 1.12 -2.02
N THR A 49 -0.61 0.20 -2.59
CA THR A 49 -0.31 -0.38 -3.91
C THR A 49 -1.47 -0.31 -4.89
N THR A 50 -2.67 0.08 -4.44
CA THR A 50 -3.89 0.09 -5.23
C THR A 50 -4.49 1.49 -5.39
N LYS A 51 -5.12 1.73 -6.55
CA LYS A 51 -6.12 2.79 -6.72
C LYS A 51 -7.19 2.79 -5.61
N ASP A 52 -7.67 1.62 -5.18
CA ASP A 52 -8.66 1.52 -4.10
C ASP A 52 -8.18 2.15 -2.80
N ALA A 53 -6.91 1.95 -2.44
CA ALA A 53 -6.30 2.62 -1.29
C ALA A 53 -6.23 4.14 -1.47
N ILE A 54 -5.89 4.63 -2.67
CA ILE A 54 -5.90 6.07 -2.96
C ILE A 54 -7.30 6.66 -2.76
N ASP A 55 -8.31 6.04 -3.39
CA ASP A 55 -9.70 6.49 -3.29
C ASP A 55 -10.17 6.49 -1.83
N PHE A 56 -9.86 5.44 -1.09
CA PHE A 56 -10.18 5.33 0.33
C PHE A 56 -9.50 6.44 1.16
N ILE A 57 -8.19 6.62 0.99
CA ILE A 57 -7.44 7.67 1.67
C ILE A 57 -8.07 9.03 1.37
N LEU A 58 -8.30 9.37 0.10
CA LEU A 58 -8.87 10.65 -0.30
C LEU A 58 -10.28 10.88 0.28
N SER A 59 -11.05 9.82 0.55
CA SER A 59 -12.35 9.90 1.23
C SER A 59 -12.26 10.17 2.74
N CYS A 60 -11.10 9.90 3.37
CA CYS A 60 -10.88 10.12 4.81
C CYS A 60 -10.41 11.55 5.13
N ASP A 61 -10.60 11.99 6.38
CA ASP A 61 -10.03 13.24 6.89
C ASP A 61 -8.48 13.17 6.91
N GLU A 62 -7.85 14.13 6.23
CA GLU A 62 -6.39 14.21 6.06
C GLU A 62 -5.61 14.38 7.37
N ARG A 63 -6.27 14.81 8.45
CA ARG A 63 -5.64 14.97 9.78
C ARG A 63 -5.39 13.65 10.49
N PHE A 64 -6.15 12.61 10.12
CA PHE A 64 -6.17 11.34 10.83
C PHE A 64 -5.67 10.18 9.99
N VAL A 65 -5.84 10.21 8.66
CA VAL A 65 -5.44 9.07 7.82
C VAL A 65 -4.51 9.54 6.72
N ALA A 66 -3.33 8.92 6.63
CA ALA A 66 -2.38 9.22 5.58
C ALA A 66 -1.68 7.94 5.07
N PRO A 67 -1.20 7.91 3.82
CA PRO A 67 -0.47 6.77 3.30
C PRO A 67 1.03 7.04 3.15
N THR A 68 1.81 5.95 3.11
CA THR A 68 3.17 5.98 2.56
C THR A 68 3.23 5.30 1.20
N ILE A 69 4.16 5.74 0.36
CA ILE A 69 4.49 5.07 -0.92
C ILE A 69 5.95 4.64 -0.93
N ALA A 70 6.17 3.40 -1.38
CA ALA A 70 7.49 2.86 -1.64
C ALA A 70 7.91 3.02 -3.12
N PRO A 71 9.20 3.28 -3.41
CA PRO A 71 9.67 3.56 -4.78
C PRO A 71 9.35 2.46 -5.80
N GLN A 72 9.43 1.18 -5.40
CA GLN A 72 9.14 0.05 -6.26
C GLN A 72 7.71 0.07 -6.82
N HIS A 73 6.73 0.57 -6.06
CA HIS A 73 5.34 0.69 -6.51
C HIS A 73 5.09 1.92 -7.40
N LEU A 74 6.07 2.81 -7.57
CA LEU A 74 6.05 3.86 -8.58
C LEU A 74 6.66 3.38 -9.91
N VAL A 75 7.71 2.58 -9.84
CA VAL A 75 8.51 2.20 -11.01
C VAL A 75 8.00 0.90 -11.64
N LEU A 76 7.47 -0.03 -10.85
CA LEU A 76 7.11 -1.37 -11.30
C LEU A 76 5.61 -1.64 -11.18
N ASN A 77 5.10 -2.47 -12.10
CA ASN A 77 3.79 -3.10 -12.02
C ASN A 77 3.97 -4.62 -12.00
N LYS A 78 2.88 -5.38 -11.85
CA LYS A 78 2.92 -6.84 -11.71
C LYS A 78 3.58 -7.57 -12.88
N ASN A 79 3.67 -6.98 -14.07
CA ASN A 79 4.37 -7.60 -15.20
C ASN A 79 5.87 -7.74 -14.90
N ALA A 80 6.44 -6.85 -14.08
CA ALA A 80 7.84 -6.94 -13.66
C ALA A 80 8.12 -8.20 -12.82
N LEU A 81 7.11 -8.85 -12.25
CA LEU A 81 7.27 -10.15 -11.57
C LEU A 81 7.47 -11.31 -12.56
N PHE A 82 7.07 -11.14 -13.83
CA PHE A 82 6.99 -12.24 -14.81
C PHE A 82 7.73 -11.95 -16.12
N GLN A 83 8.37 -10.79 -16.24
CA GLN A 83 9.09 -10.40 -17.44
C GLN A 83 10.31 -11.30 -17.64
N GLY A 84 10.31 -12.09 -18.72
CA GLY A 84 11.40 -13.04 -19.02
C GLY A 84 11.47 -14.24 -18.05
N GLY A 85 10.37 -14.53 -17.33
CA GLY A 85 10.32 -15.53 -16.27
C GLY A 85 9.99 -14.91 -14.92
N LEU A 86 9.89 -15.74 -13.88
CA LEU A 86 9.66 -15.25 -12.51
C LEU A 86 10.86 -14.41 -12.06
N GLN A 87 10.60 -13.18 -11.62
CA GLN A 87 11.58 -12.23 -11.11
C GLN A 87 11.42 -12.06 -9.59
N PRO A 88 12.01 -12.96 -8.78
CA PRO A 88 11.83 -12.97 -7.32
C PRO A 88 12.36 -11.71 -6.61
N TYR A 89 13.36 -11.03 -7.16
CA TYR A 89 13.87 -9.76 -6.60
C TYR A 89 12.85 -8.61 -6.66
N ASN A 90 11.85 -8.71 -7.53
CA ASN A 90 10.77 -7.73 -7.64
C ASN A 90 9.58 -8.08 -6.72
N TYR A 91 9.63 -9.24 -6.04
CA TYR A 91 8.57 -9.68 -5.16
C TYR A 91 8.68 -9.00 -3.79
N CYS A 92 7.61 -8.32 -3.38
CA CYS A 92 7.43 -7.71 -2.08
C CYS A 92 5.96 -7.84 -1.65
N LEU A 93 5.67 -7.50 -0.39
CA LEU A 93 4.30 -7.34 0.09
C LEU A 93 4.07 -5.87 0.48
N PRO A 94 2.94 -5.26 0.13
CA PRO A 94 1.90 -5.79 -0.75
C PRO A 94 2.41 -5.98 -2.18
N ALA A 95 1.93 -7.04 -2.85
CA ALA A 95 2.44 -7.43 -4.17
C ALA A 95 2.29 -6.31 -5.21
N LEU A 96 3.20 -6.27 -6.21
CA LEU A 96 3.07 -5.37 -7.36
C LEU A 96 1.71 -5.58 -8.05
N LYS A 97 1.00 -4.49 -8.36
CA LYS A 97 -0.37 -4.53 -8.88
C LYS A 97 -0.43 -4.24 -10.38
N ARG A 98 -1.62 -4.31 -10.98
CA ARG A 98 -1.85 -3.96 -12.39
C ARG A 98 -1.47 -2.50 -12.67
N GLU A 99 -1.16 -2.21 -13.94
CA GLU A 99 -0.68 -0.89 -14.36
C GLU A 99 -1.62 0.27 -13.99
N ILE A 100 -2.94 0.03 -14.01
CA ILE A 100 -3.93 1.03 -13.59
C ILE A 100 -3.67 1.55 -12.17
N HIS A 101 -3.25 0.69 -11.24
CA HIS A 101 -2.98 1.10 -9.87
C HIS A 101 -1.69 1.90 -9.79
N ARG A 102 -0.63 1.48 -10.50
CA ARG A 102 0.65 2.21 -10.57
C ARG A 102 0.46 3.62 -11.12
N HIS A 103 -0.31 3.75 -12.22
CA HIS A 103 -0.63 5.05 -12.81
C HIS A 103 -1.38 5.96 -11.84
N GLU A 104 -2.35 5.44 -11.09
CA GLU A 104 -3.08 6.23 -10.11
C GLU A 104 -2.16 6.74 -8.98
N ILE A 105 -1.27 5.87 -8.48
CA ILE A 105 -0.27 6.25 -7.48
C ILE A 105 0.60 7.38 -8.02
N ILE A 106 1.16 7.24 -9.22
CA ILE A 106 2.00 8.26 -9.84
C ILE A 106 1.24 9.58 -10.00
N SER A 107 0.05 9.54 -10.56
CA SER A 107 -0.81 10.72 -10.76
C SER A 107 -1.03 11.44 -9.44
N THR A 108 -1.34 10.69 -8.39
CA THR A 108 -1.65 11.24 -7.07
C THR A 108 -0.42 11.82 -6.36
N VAL A 109 0.73 11.13 -6.37
CA VAL A 109 1.95 11.64 -5.73
C VAL A 109 2.57 12.82 -6.47
N THR A 110 2.33 12.93 -7.78
CA THR A 110 2.80 14.06 -8.61
C THR A 110 1.81 15.24 -8.66
N SER A 111 0.61 15.09 -8.09
CA SER A 111 -0.41 16.15 -8.04
C SER A 111 -0.06 17.34 -7.14
N GLY A 112 0.97 17.21 -6.28
CA GLY A 112 1.33 18.21 -5.27
C GLY A 112 0.60 18.04 -3.92
N SER A 113 -0.16 16.96 -3.74
CA SER A 113 -0.77 16.62 -2.44
C SER A 113 0.28 16.40 -1.37
N LYS A 114 0.15 17.10 -0.23
CA LYS A 114 1.03 16.95 0.94
C LYS A 114 0.71 15.74 1.82
N ARG A 115 -0.38 15.01 1.49
CA ARG A 115 -0.89 13.90 2.28
C ARG A 115 -0.08 12.62 2.09
N PHE A 116 0.54 12.46 0.93
CA PHE A 116 1.29 11.28 0.53
C PHE A 116 2.78 11.54 0.79
N PHE A 117 3.44 10.63 1.51
CA PHE A 117 4.85 10.81 1.85
C PHE A 117 5.67 9.54 1.66
N LEU A 118 6.98 9.73 1.52
CA LEU A 118 7.94 8.68 1.21
C LEU A 118 8.17 7.76 2.41
N ARG A 119 8.07 6.45 2.18
CA ARG A 119 8.69 5.42 3.03
C ARG A 119 9.23 4.33 2.12
N THR A 120 10.52 4.05 2.21
CA THR A 120 11.19 3.19 1.24
C THR A 120 10.70 1.74 1.27
N ASP A 121 10.27 1.29 2.45
CA ASP A 121 10.03 -0.12 2.72
C ASP A 121 11.22 -1.00 2.26
N SER A 122 12.44 -0.51 2.53
CA SER A 122 13.66 -1.23 2.22
C SER A 122 13.73 -2.50 3.08
N ALA A 123 13.54 -3.65 2.44
CA ALA A 123 13.50 -4.97 3.06
C ALA A 123 14.62 -5.87 2.49
N PRO A 124 15.87 -5.76 3.01
CA PRO A 124 16.97 -6.55 2.49
C PRO A 124 16.82 -8.03 2.83
N HIS A 125 17.01 -8.89 1.83
CA HIS A 125 17.09 -10.33 1.97
C HIS A 125 18.41 -10.87 1.40
N GLU A 126 18.92 -11.94 1.97
CA GLU A 126 20.08 -12.65 1.41
C GLU A 126 19.74 -13.16 0.00
N ARG A 127 20.68 -13.03 -0.93
CA ARG A 127 20.48 -13.42 -2.34
C ARG A 127 19.95 -14.84 -2.50
N LYS A 128 20.46 -15.79 -1.71
CA LYS A 128 20.04 -17.21 -1.72
C LYS A 128 18.59 -17.46 -1.33
N LYS A 129 17.93 -16.51 -0.65
CA LYS A 129 16.50 -16.60 -0.29
C LYS A 129 15.58 -16.08 -1.39
N ASN A 130 16.15 -15.43 -2.41
CA ASN A 130 15.45 -14.80 -3.52
C ASN A 130 15.85 -15.42 -4.88
N GLU A 131 16.46 -16.60 -4.88
CA GLU A 131 16.77 -17.42 -6.07
C GLU A 131 15.82 -18.63 -6.10
#